data_AF-A0A432SCJ7-F1
#
_entry.id   AF-A0A432SCJ7-F1
#
_cell.length_a   1.000
_cell.length_b   1.000
_cell.length_c   1.000
_cell.angle_alpha   90.00
_cell.angle_beta   90.00
_cell.angle_gamma   90.00
#
_symmetry.space_group_name_H-M   'P 1'
#
loop_
_entity.id
_entity.type
_entity.pdbx_description
1 polymer ?
#
loop_
_entity_poly.entity_id
_entity_poly.type
_entity_poly.pdbx_seq_one_letter_code
_entity_poly.pdbx_strand_id
1 'polypeptide(L)'
;DLGIRCNHEYLTLCTTAWVVEDAHSDIQALLTLLPYRIKAYYADFHFTHANRPVLRRYDEGEAKEGVGAGAALAYLFANGFDDKTITYAVETIMKELQCH
;
A
#
# COMPACT_ATOMS: atom_id res chain seq x y z
N ASP A 1 -2.35 -22.93 -19.38
CA ASP A 1 -2.41 -21.61 -20.01
C ASP A 1 -3.88 -21.20 -20.05
N LEU A 2 -4.25 -20.12 -19.36
CA LEU A 2 -5.64 -19.63 -19.26
C LEU A 2 -6.01 -18.69 -20.41
N GLY A 3 -5.11 -18.47 -21.39
CA GLY A 3 -5.40 -17.62 -22.55
C GLY A 3 -5.57 -16.13 -22.23
N ILE A 4 -5.25 -15.70 -21.00
CA ILE A 4 -5.34 -14.31 -20.57
C ILE A 4 -4.18 -13.55 -21.21
N ARG A 5 -4.50 -12.72 -22.20
CA ARG A 5 -3.55 -11.75 -22.77
C ARG A 5 -3.53 -10.51 -21.88
N CYS A 6 -2.46 -10.33 -21.11
CA CYS A 6 -2.25 -9.12 -20.32
C CYS A 6 -1.68 -8.02 -21.22
N ASN A 7 -2.45 -6.97 -21.48
CA ASN A 7 -1.91 -5.74 -22.05
C ASN A 7 -1.36 -4.87 -20.90
N HIS A 8 -0.04 -4.66 -20.88
CA HIS A 8 0.66 -3.88 -19.85
C HIS A 8 0.18 -2.42 -19.75
N GLU A 9 -0.48 -1.87 -20.77
CA GLU A 9 -1.06 -0.52 -20.74
C GLU A 9 -2.22 -0.38 -19.76
N TYR A 10 -2.90 -1.49 -19.45
CA TYR A 10 -3.98 -1.58 -18.46
C TYR A 10 -3.48 -2.14 -17.12
N LEU A 11 -2.18 -2.41 -16.98
CA LEU A 11 -1.57 -2.86 -15.74
C LEU A 11 -1.02 -1.65 -14.99
N THR A 12 -1.42 -1.52 -13.73
CA THR A 12 -0.85 -0.54 -12.81
C THR A 12 -0.38 -1.27 -11.56
N LEU A 13 0.88 -1.04 -11.18
CA LEU A 13 1.39 -1.46 -9.88
C LEU A 13 1.04 -0.38 -8.86
N CYS A 14 0.39 -0.78 -7.78
CA CYS A 14 0.20 0.08 -6.61
C CYS A 14 0.83 -0.60 -5.41
N THR A 15 1.69 0.12 -4.70
CA THR A 15 2.31 -0.34 -3.44
C THR A 15 2.19 0.73 -2.35
N THR A 16 2.92 0.61 -1.26
CA THR A 16 2.94 1.57 -0.13
C THR A 16 4.24 2.38 -0.11
N ALA A 17 4.20 3.54 0.54
CA ALA A 17 5.41 4.33 0.84
C ALA A 17 6.46 3.47 1.55
N TRP A 18 6.05 2.64 2.51
CA TRP A 18 6.93 1.75 3.27
C TRP A 18 7.77 0.79 2.40
N VAL A 19 7.29 0.38 1.22
CA VAL A 19 8.07 -0.46 0.28
C VAL A 19 9.07 0.36 -0.52
N VAL A 20 8.71 1.60 -0.88
CA VAL A 20 9.56 2.51 -1.66
C VAL A 20 10.67 3.12 -0.79
N GLU A 21 10.38 3.39 0.47
CA GLU A 21 11.30 4.00 1.45
C GLU A 21 12.21 2.97 2.15
N ASP A 22 11.97 1.68 1.94
CA ASP A 22 12.75 0.62 2.56
C ASP A 22 14.17 0.55 1.99
N ALA A 23 15.17 0.86 2.81
CA ALA A 23 16.59 0.80 2.44
C ALA A 23 17.08 -0.60 2.02
N HIS A 24 16.31 -1.65 2.31
CA HIS A 24 16.61 -3.02 1.90
C HIS A 24 15.82 -3.48 0.66
N SER A 25 15.02 -2.59 0.06
CA SER A 25 14.22 -2.80 -1.14
C SER A 25 14.70 -1.87 -2.26
N ASP A 26 14.67 -2.35 -3.49
CA ASP A 26 14.90 -1.52 -4.68
C ASP A 26 13.84 -1.84 -5.74
N ILE A 27 12.58 -1.56 -5.39
CA ILE A 27 11.45 -1.77 -6.29
C ILE A 27 11.62 -0.98 -7.59
N GLN A 28 12.27 0.18 -7.56
CA GLN A 28 12.54 0.98 -8.75
C GLN A 28 13.48 0.24 -9.71
N ALA A 29 14.60 -0.31 -9.23
CA ALA A 29 15.48 -1.13 -10.06
C ALA A 29 14.74 -2.34 -10.63
N LEU A 30 13.93 -3.03 -9.84
CA LEU A 30 13.13 -4.16 -10.32
C LEU A 30 12.19 -3.77 -11.48
N LEU A 31 11.57 -2.58 -11.42
CA LEU A 31 10.73 -2.08 -12.51
C LEU A 31 11.52 -1.79 -13.79
N THR A 32 12.80 -1.42 -13.68
CA THR A 32 13.67 -1.20 -14.86
C THR A 32 14.10 -2.49 -15.56
N LEU A 33 14.01 -3.64 -14.88
CA LEU A 33 14.30 -4.94 -15.47
C LEU A 33 13.15 -5.47 -16.35
N LEU A 34 11.98 -4.83 -16.31
CA LEU A 34 10.86 -5.22 -17.15
C LEU A 34 11.13 -4.84 -18.62
N PRO A 35 10.78 -5.71 -19.60
CA PRO A 35 10.96 -5.41 -21.02
C PRO A 35 9.96 -4.35 -21.54
N TYR A 36 9.11 -3.81 -20.67
CA TYR A 36 8.12 -2.78 -20.93
C TYR A 36 8.01 -1.85 -19.73
N ARG A 37 7.51 -0.64 -19.95
CA ARG A 37 7.21 0.31 -18.88
C ARG A 37 5.81 0.07 -18.33
N ILE A 38 5.68 -0.05 -17.03
CA ILE A 38 4.38 -0.05 -16.33
C ILE A 38 4.13 1.27 -15.63
N LYS A 39 2.85 1.59 -15.43
CA LYS A 39 2.47 2.63 -14.47
C LYS A 39 2.65 2.06 -13.08
N ALA A 40 3.39 2.77 -12.23
CA ALA A 40 3.61 2.39 -10.85
C ALA A 40 3.34 3.60 -9.96
N TYR A 41 2.57 3.40 -8.91
CA TYR A 41 2.28 4.36 -7.86
C TYR A 41 2.57 3.72 -6.51
N TYR A 42 2.90 4.54 -5.54
CA TYR A 42 2.83 4.15 -4.14
C TYR A 42 1.81 5.04 -3.44
N ALA A 43 1.05 4.46 -2.53
CA ALA A 43 0.25 5.22 -1.59
C ALA A 43 1.19 5.86 -0.58
N ASP A 44 1.29 7.18 -0.62
CA ASP A 44 1.98 8.01 0.37
C ASP A 44 1.16 8.06 1.67
N PHE A 45 1.14 6.93 2.37
CA PHE A 45 0.35 6.71 3.58
C PHE A 45 1.27 6.26 4.70
N HIS A 46 1.10 6.89 5.86
CA HIS A 46 1.77 6.53 7.10
C HIS A 46 0.76 6.58 8.27
N PHE A 47 1.02 5.83 9.33
CA PHE A 47 0.16 5.82 10.53
C PHE A 47 0.47 6.99 11.49
N THR A 48 0.79 8.16 10.95
CA THR A 48 1.11 9.38 11.71
C THR A 48 -0.02 9.83 12.63
N HIS A 49 -1.27 9.54 12.26
CA HIS A 49 -2.46 9.87 13.02
C HIS A 49 -2.96 8.74 13.94
N ALA A 50 -2.25 7.60 14.03
CA ALA A 50 -2.69 6.47 14.81
C ALA A 50 -2.59 6.73 16.32
N ASN A 51 -3.63 6.36 17.05
CA ASN A 51 -3.68 6.34 18.50
C ASN A 51 -3.10 5.05 19.08
N ARG A 52 -3.13 3.96 18.31
CA ARG A 52 -2.60 2.65 18.73
C ARG A 52 -1.11 2.52 18.40
N PRO A 53 -0.22 2.31 19.40
CA PRO A 53 1.21 2.18 19.16
C PRO A 53 1.60 1.08 18.17
N VAL A 54 0.83 -0.01 18.12
CA VAL A 54 1.09 -1.13 17.19
C VAL A 54 1.00 -0.72 15.72
N LEU A 55 0.15 0.25 15.37
CA LEU A 55 0.02 0.73 14.00
C LEU A 55 1.21 1.60 13.58
N ARG A 56 1.78 2.37 14.52
CA ARG A 56 2.97 3.20 14.25
C ARG A 56 4.21 2.37 13.94
N ARG A 57 4.27 1.10 14.37
CA ARG A 57 5.38 0.19 14.03
C ARG A 57 5.50 -0.04 12.52
N TYR A 58 4.43 0.19 11.74
CA TYR A 58 4.50 0.17 10.28
C TYR A 58 5.46 1.25 9.73
N ASP A 59 5.38 2.45 10.29
CA ASP A 59 6.26 3.56 9.92
C ASP A 59 7.72 3.33 10.38
N GLU A 60 7.92 2.40 11.32
CA GLU A 60 9.24 1.95 11.80
C GLU A 60 9.80 0.76 10.98
N GLY A 61 9.08 0.33 9.94
CA GLY A 61 9.50 -0.71 9.00
C GLY A 61 8.90 -2.10 9.27
N GLU A 62 7.96 -2.24 10.21
CA GLU A 62 7.26 -3.51 10.44
C GLU A 62 6.07 -3.68 9.50
N ALA A 63 5.99 -4.81 8.78
CA ALA A 63 4.90 -5.08 7.84
C ALA A 63 4.70 -3.96 6.79
N LYS A 64 5.47 -4.01 5.71
CA LYS A 64 5.49 -2.93 4.69
C LYS A 64 4.35 -3.03 3.67
N GLU A 65 3.86 -4.23 3.41
CA GLU A 65 2.84 -4.52 2.39
C GLU A 65 2.17 -5.86 2.69
N GLY A 66 1.03 -6.12 2.06
CA GLY A 66 0.33 -7.39 2.13
C GLY A 66 -1.14 -7.24 1.78
N VAL A 67 -1.81 -8.34 1.40
CA VAL A 67 -3.26 -8.41 1.11
C VAL A 67 -3.82 -7.36 0.12
N GLY A 68 -2.96 -6.70 -0.66
CA GLY A 68 -3.35 -5.64 -1.59
C GLY A 68 -3.54 -4.26 -0.94
N ALA A 69 -2.94 -4.01 0.23
CA ALA A 69 -3.07 -2.75 0.96
C ALA A 69 -2.64 -1.54 0.13
N GLY A 70 -1.51 -1.61 -0.58
CA GLY A 70 -1.06 -0.50 -1.44
C GLY A 70 -2.07 -0.11 -2.53
N ALA A 71 -2.72 -1.09 -3.16
CA ALA A 71 -3.76 -0.84 -4.16
C ALA A 71 -5.05 -0.29 -3.54
N ALA A 72 -5.45 -0.80 -2.37
CA ALA A 72 -6.63 -0.30 -1.65
C ALA A 72 -6.43 1.16 -1.21
N LEU A 73 -5.26 1.50 -0.67
CA LEU A 73 -4.91 2.87 -0.27
C LEU A 73 -4.88 3.81 -1.47
N ALA A 74 -4.24 3.41 -2.58
CA ALA A 74 -4.22 4.20 -3.81
C ALA A 74 -5.64 4.49 -4.32
N TYR A 75 -6.54 3.51 -4.25
CA TYR A 75 -7.95 3.70 -4.60
C TYR A 75 -8.66 4.69 -3.66
N LEU A 76 -8.44 4.58 -2.35
CA LEU A 76 -9.02 5.51 -1.36
C LEU A 76 -8.55 6.95 -1.59
N PHE A 77 -7.25 7.16 -1.80
CA PHE A 77 -6.70 8.47 -2.13
C PHE A 77 -7.28 9.05 -3.42
N ALA A 78 -7.40 8.22 -4.46
CA ALA A 78 -8.04 8.63 -5.72
C ALA A 78 -9.52 9.05 -5.54
N ASN A 79 -10.17 8.61 -4.46
CA ASN A 79 -11.54 8.97 -4.10
C ASN A 79 -11.61 10.05 -3.00
N GLY A 80 -10.50 10.73 -2.69
CA GLY A 80 -10.47 11.89 -1.80
C GLY A 80 -10.48 11.56 -0.30
N PHE A 81 -10.17 10.32 0.09
CA PHE A 81 -9.94 9.96 1.48
C PHE A 81 -8.53 10.40 1.91
N ASP A 82 -8.38 10.82 3.15
CA ASP A 82 -7.09 11.22 3.75
C ASP A 82 -6.59 10.19 4.78
N ASP A 83 -5.32 10.30 5.15
CA ASP A 83 -4.65 9.38 6.09
C ASP A 83 -5.39 9.27 7.41
N LYS A 84 -5.91 10.39 7.91
CA LYS A 84 -6.63 10.46 9.18
C LYS A 84 -7.92 9.63 9.12
N THR A 85 -8.70 9.77 8.05
CA THR A 85 -9.95 9.05 7.86
C THR A 85 -9.70 7.55 7.72
N ILE A 86 -8.67 7.17 6.95
CA ILE A 86 -8.26 5.78 6.76
C ILE A 86 -7.78 5.18 8.09
N THR A 87 -6.91 5.87 8.81
CA THR A 87 -6.40 5.44 10.12
C THR A 87 -7.54 5.20 11.11
N TYR A 88 -8.50 6.13 11.18
CA TYR A 88 -9.67 5.98 12.04
C TYR A 88 -10.51 4.74 11.70
N ALA A 89 -10.71 4.46 10.41
CA ALA A 89 -11.44 3.27 9.97
C ALA A 89 -10.72 1.97 10.36
N VAL A 90 -9.39 1.91 10.15
CA VAL A 90 -8.56 0.78 10.58
C VAL A 90 -8.69 0.55 12.09
N GLU A 91 -8.53 1.60 12.90
CA GLU A 91 -8.64 1.48 14.35
C GLU A 91 -10.04 1.03 14.82
N THR A 92 -11.10 1.49 14.13
CA THR A 92 -12.48 1.09 14.41
C THR A 92 -12.68 -0.41 14.17
N ILE A 93 -12.23 -0.93 13.01
CA ILE A 93 -12.31 -2.36 12.69
C ILE A 93 -11.51 -3.18 13.70
N MET A 94 -10.29 -2.74 14.05
CA MET A 94 -9.48 -3.45 15.05
C MET A 94 -10.17 -3.52 16.42
N LYS A 95 -10.93 -2.49 16.80
CA LYS A 95 -11.69 -2.48 18.06
C LYS A 95 -12.82 -3.50 18.01
N GLU A 96 -13.55 -3.58 16.90
CA GLU A 96 -14.63 -4.56 16.71
C GLU A 96 -14.13 -6.00 16.78
N LEU A 97 -12.97 -6.28 16.18
CA LEU A 97 -12.35 -7.61 16.20
C LEU A 97 -11.85 -8.03 17.59
N GLN A 98 -11.58 -7.09 18.50
CA GLN A 98 -11.14 -7.36 19.87
C GLN A 98 -12.30 -7.54 20.86
N CYS A 99 -13.52 -7.24 20.44
CA CYS A 99 -14.74 -7.45 21.24
C CYS A 99 -15.34 -8.85 21.08
N HIS A 100 -14.68 -9.73 20.32
CA HIS A 100 -15.00 -11.14 20.13
C HIS A 100 -13.86 -12.03 20.66
#